data_AF-A0A7G9YDF4-F1
#
_entry.id   AF-A0A7G9YDF4-F1
#
_cell.length_a   1.000
_cell.length_b   1.000
_cell.length_c   1.000
_cell.angle_alpha   90.00
_cell.angle_beta   90.00
_cell.angle_gamma   90.00
#
_symmetry.space_group_name_H-M   'P 1'
#
loop_
_entity.id
_entity.type
_entity.pdbx_description
1 polymer ?
#
loop_
_entity_poly.entity_id
_entity_poly.type
_entity_poly.pdbx_seq_one_letter_code
_entity_poly.pdbx_strand_id
1 'polypeptide(L)'
;MITKLMSKTLKVLMAIAIRAKGDPKCKFTSLAHLLTEDFLKECFRELKRGKSPGIDGVTVGEYAKKLDANIADLVARLKAKQYNPQPVMRV
;
A
#
# COMPACT_ATOMS: atom_id res chain seq x y z
N MET A 1 -8.61 -13.01 -13.13
CA MET A 1 -7.73 -13.64 -12.11
C MET A 1 -6.98 -12.54 -11.33
N ILE A 2 -7.71 -11.65 -10.63
CA ILE A 2 -7.16 -10.43 -9.99
C ILE A 2 -7.30 -10.47 -8.45
N THR A 3 -7.98 -11.45 -7.86
CA THR A 3 -8.54 -11.30 -6.50
C THR A 3 -7.89 -12.14 -5.40
N LYS A 4 -6.89 -12.97 -5.69
CA LYS A 4 -6.43 -13.97 -4.71
C LYS A 4 -5.62 -13.37 -3.55
N LEU A 5 -4.86 -12.30 -3.81
CA LEU A 5 -3.88 -11.75 -2.87
C LEU A 5 -4.46 -10.60 -2.02
N MET A 6 -5.35 -9.77 -2.60
CA MET A 6 -6.24 -8.90 -1.82
C MET A 6 -7.11 -9.68 -0.85
N SER A 7 -7.42 -10.96 -1.13
CA SER A 7 -8.31 -11.75 -0.27
C SER A 7 -7.76 -11.94 1.15
N LYS A 8 -6.44 -12.00 1.35
CA LYS A 8 -5.86 -12.19 2.70
C LYS A 8 -5.95 -10.91 3.52
N THR A 9 -5.49 -9.78 2.97
CA THR A 9 -5.56 -8.47 3.64
C THR A 9 -7.01 -8.06 3.88
N LEU A 10 -7.89 -8.25 2.88
CA LEU A 10 -9.31 -7.93 3.00
C LEU A 10 -10.01 -8.75 4.10
N LYS A 11 -9.68 -10.05 4.23
CA LYS A 11 -10.18 -10.88 5.33
C LYS A 11 -9.78 -10.33 6.70
N VAL A 12 -8.54 -9.89 6.86
CA VAL A 12 -8.08 -9.31 8.14
C VAL A 12 -8.78 -7.99 8.42
N LEU A 13 -8.96 -7.13 7.41
CA LEU A 13 -9.72 -5.88 7.56
C LEU A 13 -11.19 -6.13 7.93
N MET A 14 -11.83 -7.15 7.33
CA MET A 14 -13.18 -7.56 7.71
C MET A 14 -13.24 -8.05 9.17
N ALA A 15 -12.28 -8.86 9.61
CA ALA A 15 -12.20 -9.32 10.99
C ALA A 15 -12.01 -8.17 11.98
N ILE A 16 -11.16 -7.20 11.64
CA ILE A 16 -10.98 -5.96 12.42
C ILE A 16 -12.29 -5.19 12.50
N ALA A 17 -13.00 -5.01 11.38
CA ALA A 17 -14.27 -4.29 11.34
C ALA A 17 -15.36 -4.97 12.20
N ILE A 18 -15.47 -6.30 12.11
CA ILE A 18 -16.40 -7.09 12.94
C ILE A 18 -16.05 -6.93 14.42
N ARG A 19 -14.76 -7.04 14.77
CA ARG A 19 -14.31 -6.90 16.17
C ARG A 19 -14.55 -5.48 16.71
N ALA A 20 -14.24 -4.46 15.93
CA ALA A 20 -14.47 -3.07 16.30
C ALA A 20 -15.96 -2.76 16.53
N LYS A 21 -16.84 -3.36 15.73
CA LYS A 21 -18.30 -3.24 15.89
C LYS A 21 -18.81 -3.94 17.15
N GLY A 22 -18.28 -5.12 17.47
CA GLY A 22 -18.69 -5.91 18.64
C GLY A 22 -18.12 -5.43 19.97
N ASP A 23 -16.96 -4.77 19.95
CA ASP A 23 -16.28 -4.26 21.13
C ASP A 23 -15.62 -2.90 20.82
N PRO A 24 -16.35 -1.79 20.98
CA PRO A 24 -15.84 -0.45 20.69
C PRO A 24 -14.65 -0.02 21.57
N LYS A 25 -14.39 -0.71 22.68
CA LYS A 25 -13.23 -0.43 23.56
C LYS A 25 -11.97 -1.18 23.12
N CYS A 26 -12.09 -2.13 22.17
CA CYS A 26 -10.97 -2.87 21.63
C CYS A 26 -9.97 -1.94 20.92
N LYS A 27 -8.69 -2.05 21.27
CA LYS A 27 -7.61 -1.28 20.65
C LYS A 27 -6.79 -2.16 19.72
N PHE A 28 -6.62 -1.71 18.48
CA PHE A 28 -5.71 -2.33 17.50
C PHE A 28 -4.39 -1.58 17.53
N THR A 29 -3.31 -2.27 17.90
CA THR A 29 -2.02 -1.64 18.18
C THR A 29 -1.15 -1.43 16.95
N SER A 30 -1.38 -2.19 15.87
CA SER A 30 -0.64 -2.04 14.60
C SER A 30 -1.40 -2.65 13.44
N LEU A 31 -1.45 -1.92 12.32
CA LEU A 31 -1.89 -2.43 11.01
C LEU A 31 -0.70 -2.64 10.05
N ALA A 32 0.52 -2.29 10.46
CA ALA A 32 1.69 -2.31 9.58
C ALA A 32 2.05 -3.72 9.07
N HIS A 33 1.61 -4.77 9.76
CA HIS A 33 1.77 -6.16 9.31
C HIS A 33 0.94 -6.49 8.06
N LEU A 34 -0.09 -5.69 7.74
CA LEU A 34 -0.90 -5.82 6.53
C LEU A 34 -0.23 -5.20 5.29
N LEU A 35 0.81 -4.38 5.48
CA LEU A 35 1.61 -3.79 4.41
C LEU A 35 2.61 -4.82 3.88
N THR A 36 2.13 -5.76 3.07
CA THR A 36 2.96 -6.75 2.38
C THR A 36 3.36 -6.24 1.00
N GLU A 37 4.48 -6.73 0.48
CA GLU A 37 4.93 -6.39 -0.88
C GLU A 37 3.87 -6.76 -1.91
N ASP A 38 3.32 -7.95 -1.76
CA ASP A 38 2.21 -8.49 -2.52
C ASP A 38 1.00 -7.56 -2.58
N PHE A 39 0.55 -7.05 -1.42
CA PHE A 39 -0.54 -6.09 -1.34
C PHE A 39 -0.20 -4.79 -2.07
N LEU A 40 1.01 -4.24 -1.88
CA LEU A 40 1.42 -3.00 -2.55
C LEU A 40 1.63 -3.18 -4.06
N LYS A 41 2.04 -4.36 -4.53
CA LYS A 41 2.11 -4.70 -5.97
C LYS A 41 0.71 -4.72 -6.60
N GLU A 42 -0.31 -5.17 -5.88
CA GLU A 42 -1.69 -5.07 -6.35
C GLU A 42 -2.16 -3.62 -6.41
N CYS A 43 -1.94 -2.83 -5.36
CA CYS A 43 -2.25 -1.40 -5.37
C CYS A 43 -1.56 -0.69 -6.56
N PHE A 44 -0.30 -1.04 -6.85
CA PHE A 44 0.42 -0.51 -8.01
C PHE A 44 -0.25 -0.84 -9.34
N ARG A 45 -0.86 -2.02 -9.47
CA ARG A 45 -1.61 -2.43 -10.68
C ARG A 45 -2.90 -1.65 -10.85
N GLU A 46 -3.52 -1.20 -9.77
CA GLU A 46 -4.74 -0.38 -9.79
C GLU A 46 -4.49 1.10 -10.12
N LEU A 47 -3.25 1.57 -10.03
CA LEU A 47 -2.90 2.95 -10.38
C LEU A 47 -3.21 3.24 -11.86
N LYS A 48 -3.99 4.32 -12.09
CA LYS A 48 -4.29 4.83 -13.44
C LYS A 48 -2.99 5.08 -14.22
N ARG A 49 -2.89 4.53 -15.43
CA ARG A 49 -1.76 4.72 -16.33
C ARG A 49 -1.85 6.07 -17.05
N GLY A 50 -0.72 6.58 -17.54
CA GLY A 50 -0.66 7.81 -18.34
C GLY A 50 -0.91 9.10 -17.56
N LYS A 51 -0.72 9.09 -16.24
CA LYS A 51 -0.74 10.31 -15.42
C LYS A 51 0.62 11.02 -15.48
N SER A 52 0.58 12.35 -15.39
CA SER A 52 1.80 13.16 -15.28
C SER A 52 2.63 12.72 -14.07
N PRO A 53 3.96 12.68 -14.18
CA PRO A 53 4.82 12.35 -13.06
C PRO A 53 4.71 13.38 -11.93
N GLY A 54 5.12 12.97 -10.73
CA GLY A 54 5.19 13.85 -9.57
C GLY A 54 6.38 14.81 -9.62
N ILE A 55 6.68 15.45 -8.48
CA ILE A 55 7.82 16.37 -8.35
C ILE A 55 9.17 15.70 -8.60
N ASP A 56 9.24 14.38 -8.43
CA ASP A 56 10.42 13.55 -8.70
C ASP A 56 10.60 13.20 -10.18
N GLY A 57 9.64 13.56 -11.04
CA GLY A 57 9.67 13.24 -12.47
C GLY A 57 9.46 11.77 -12.80
N VAL A 58 9.23 10.90 -11.81
CA VAL A 58 9.15 9.45 -12.02
C VAL A 58 7.75 9.08 -12.48
N THR A 59 7.66 8.55 -13.70
CA THR A 59 6.40 8.01 -14.24
C THR A 59 6.10 6.64 -13.66
N VAL A 60 4.82 6.23 -13.70
CA VAL A 60 4.40 4.87 -13.33
C VAL A 60 5.17 3.80 -14.13
N GLY A 61 5.44 4.07 -15.41
CA GLY A 61 6.20 3.15 -16.27
C GLY A 61 7.66 3.00 -15.85
N GLU A 62 8.32 4.10 -15.47
CA GLU A 62 9.70 4.07 -14.97
C GLU A 62 9.79 3.36 -13.63
N TYR A 63 8.85 3.64 -12.73
CA TYR A 63 8.77 2.95 -11.45
C TYR A 63 8.61 1.43 -11.62
N ALA A 64 7.85 0.99 -12.63
CA ALA A 64 7.62 -0.42 -12.92
C ALA A 64 8.90 -1.19 -13.32
N LYS A 65 9.93 -0.52 -13.85
CA LYS A 65 11.17 -1.17 -14.34
C LYS A 65 11.91 -1.94 -13.23
N LYS A 66 11.77 -1.51 -11.98
CA LYS A 66 12.36 -2.17 -10.79
C LYS A 66 11.29 -2.43 -9.73
N LEU A 67 10.09 -2.83 -10.16
CA LEU A 67 8.91 -2.92 -9.31
C LEU A 67 9.14 -3.70 -8.01
N ASP A 68 9.73 -4.90 -8.09
CA ASP A 68 9.94 -5.74 -6.91
C ASP A 68 10.88 -5.07 -5.89
N ALA A 69 12.01 -4.53 -6.35
CA ALA A 69 12.96 -3.84 -5.48
C ALA A 69 12.37 -2.56 -4.87
N ASN A 70 11.66 -1.77 -5.68
CA ASN A 70 11.01 -0.54 -5.23
C ASN A 70 9.93 -0.81 -4.17
N ILE A 71 9.15 -1.88 -4.34
CA ILE A 71 8.11 -2.26 -3.39
C ILE A 71 8.72 -2.84 -2.11
N ALA A 72 9.77 -3.66 -2.20
CA ALA A 72 10.46 -4.19 -1.02
C ALA A 72 11.04 -3.06 -0.15
N ASP A 73 11.73 -2.09 -0.77
CA ASP A 73 12.22 -0.89 -0.10
C ASP A 73 11.07 -0.07 0.54
N LEU A 74 9.99 0.14 -0.19
CA LEU A 74 8.82 0.87 0.31
C LEU A 74 8.21 0.19 1.53
N VAL A 75 8.03 -1.15 1.50
CA VAL A 75 7.53 -1.92 2.65
C VAL A 75 8.45 -1.77 3.86
N ALA A 76 9.76 -1.85 3.67
CA ALA A 76 10.73 -1.68 4.74
C ALA A 76 10.61 -0.30 5.40
N ARG A 77 10.60 0.77 4.60
CA ARG A 77 10.45 2.16 5.10
C ARG A 77 9.11 2.39 5.78
N LEU A 78 8.01 1.85 5.25
CA LEU A 78 6.68 1.96 5.86
C LEU A 78 6.64 1.28 7.24
N LYS A 79 7.16 0.05 7.34
CA LYS A 79 7.18 -0.70 8.61
C LYS A 79 8.12 -0.08 9.65
N ALA A 80 9.23 0.50 9.20
CA ALA A 80 10.16 1.24 10.06
C ALA A 80 9.67 2.66 10.42
N LYS A 81 8.51 3.10 9.91
CA LYS A 81 8.00 4.47 10.05
C LYS A 81 8.96 5.55 9.52
N GLN A 82 9.75 5.21 8.51
CA GLN A 82 10.74 6.07 7.85
C GLN A 82 10.25 6.56 6.47
N TYR A 83 9.06 6.14 6.05
CA TYR A 83 8.46 6.63 4.81
C TYR A 83 8.01 8.08 4.96
N ASN A 84 8.69 8.99 4.26
CA ASN A 84 8.28 10.39 4.11
C ASN A 84 7.89 10.65 2.64
N PRO A 85 6.59 10.82 2.32
CA PRO A 85 6.16 11.08 0.95
C PRO A 85 6.60 12.47 0.50
N GLN A 86 6.93 12.60 -0.80
CA GLN A 86 7.20 13.90 -1.40
C GLN A 86 5.90 14.73 -1.49
N PRO A 87 6.00 16.07 -1.46
CA PRO A 87 4.84 16.95 -1.68
C PRO A 87 4.12 16.66 -2.99
N VAL A 88 2.80 16.80 -2.99
CA VAL A 88 1.97 16.62 -4.18
C VAL A 88 2.16 17.80 -5.13
N MET A 89 2.48 17.52 -6.40
CA MET A 89 2.49 18.54 -7.45
C MET A 89 1.04 19.02 -7.70
N ARG A 90 0.82 20.33 -7.61
CA ARG A 90 -0.46 20.97 -7.93
C ARG A 90 -0.34 21.59 -9.32
N VAL A 91 -1.25 21.21 -10.22
CA VAL A 91 -1.37 21.72 -11.59
C VAL A 91 -2.77 22.23 -11.82
#